data_AF-A0A969DVU5-F1
#
_entry.id   AF-A0A969DVU5-F1
#
_cell.length_a   1.000
_cell.length_b   1.000
_cell.length_c   1.000
_cell.angle_alpha   90.00
_cell.angle_beta   90.00
_cell.angle_gamma   90.00
#
_symmetry.space_group_name_H-M   'P 1'
#
loop_
_entity.id
_entity.type
_entity.pdbx_description
1 polymer ?
#
loop_
_entity_poly.entity_id
_entity_poly.type
_entity_poly.pdbx_seq_one_letter_code
_entity_poly.pdbx_strand_id
1 'polypeptide(L)' 'MAKVIKHSTFGEQLRRLRETAGMTLREVAASVEIDPSLLAKIERNQRQPTKHLIKNAADLFNVNEKNSSKIFE' A
#
# COMPACT_ATOMS: atom_id res chain seq x y z
N MET A 1 -8.83 3.64 19.00
CA MET A 1 -7.65 4.43 18.59
C MET A 1 -7.19 3.92 17.23
N ALA A 2 -7.46 4.65 16.14
CA ALA A 2 -6.85 4.37 14.83
C ALA A 2 -6.43 5.70 14.23
N LYS A 3 -5.11 5.89 14.16
CA LYS A 3 -4.42 7.13 13.83
C LYS A 3 -4.53 7.36 12.31
N VAL A 4 -5.37 8.30 11.90
CA VAL A 4 -5.58 8.67 10.49
C VAL A 4 -4.27 9.28 9.95
N ILE A 5 -3.67 8.65 8.94
CA ILE A 5 -2.38 9.09 8.38
C ILE A 5 -2.59 10.01 7.17
N LYS A 6 -2.22 11.28 7.40
CA LYS A 6 -1.85 12.34 6.45
C LYS A 6 -1.24 11.84 5.13
N HIS A 7 -1.66 12.45 4.01
CA HIS A 7 -1.02 12.48 2.68
C HIS A 7 0.29 11.69 2.56
N SER A 8 0.16 10.38 2.35
CA SER A 8 1.29 9.48 2.14
C SER A 8 1.19 8.94 0.73
N THR A 9 2.32 8.88 0.04
CA THR A 9 2.40 8.26 -1.29
C THR A 9 1.97 6.78 -1.22
N PHE A 10 1.55 6.21 -2.36
CA PHE A 10 1.15 4.79 -2.42
C PHE A 10 2.22 3.86 -1.84
N GLY A 11 3.51 4.12 -2.13
CA GLY A 11 4.62 3.35 -1.60
C GLY A 11 4.72 3.35 -0.08
N GLU A 12 4.53 4.52 0.54
CA GLU A 12 4.53 4.65 1.99
C GLU A 12 3.31 4.02 2.66
N GLN A 13 2.15 4.11 2.01
CA GLN A 13 0.93 3.45 2.48
C GLN A 13 1.12 1.93 2.44
N LEU A 14 1.63 1.41 1.32
CA LEU A 14 1.89 -0.01 1.13
C LEU A 14 2.87 -0.56 2.16
N ARG A 15 3.96 0.18 2.43
CA ARG A 15 4.92 -0.17 3.47
C ARG A 15 4.26 -0.23 4.86
N ARG A 16 3.45 0.77 5.23
CA ARG A 16 2.74 0.78 6.51
C ARG A 16 1.77 -0.37 6.63
N LEU A 17 1.01 -0.67 5.57
CA LEU A 17 0.06 -1.77 5.53
C LEU A 17 0.78 -3.11 5.69
N ARG A 18 1.89 -3.30 4.97
CA ARG A 18 2.74 -4.48 5.12
C ARG A 18 3.28 -4.62 6.54
N GLU A 19 3.82 -3.55 7.12
CA GLU A 19 4.32 -3.54 8.51
C GLU A 19 3.20 -3.81 9.53
N THR A 20 2.00 -3.28 9.30
CA THR A 20 0.82 -3.50 10.17
C THR A 20 0.27 -4.91 10.04
N ALA A 21 0.29 -5.47 8.84
CA ALA A 21 -0.12 -6.85 8.56
C ALA A 21 0.95 -7.88 8.98
N GLY A 22 2.15 -7.45 9.38
CA GLY A 22 3.26 -8.35 9.72
C GLY A 22 3.80 -9.16 8.52
N MET A 23 3.50 -8.75 7.30
CA MET A 23 3.87 -9.47 6.09
C MET A 23 5.28 -9.13 5.62
N THR A 24 5.96 -10.10 5.04
CA THR A 24 7.25 -9.88 4.38
C THR A 24 7.06 -9.31 2.97
N LEU A 25 8.11 -8.66 2.44
CA LEU A 25 8.10 -8.18 1.04
C LEU A 25 7.78 -9.31 0.06
N ARG A 26 8.25 -10.54 0.33
CA ARG A 26 8.01 -11.69 -0.54
C ARG A 26 6.54 -12.11 -0.56
N GLU A 27 5.88 -12.13 0.59
CA GLU A 27 4.46 -12.49 0.69
C GLU A 27 3.57 -11.46 0.00
N VAL A 28 3.82 -10.18 0.23
CA VAL A 28 3.07 -9.12 -0.45
C VAL A 28 3.33 -9.16 -1.96
N ALA A 29 4.58 -9.31 -2.37
CA ALA A 29 4.95 -9.38 -3.78
C ALA A 29 4.33 -10.58 -4.49
N ALA A 30 4.31 -11.76 -3.84
CA ALA A 30 3.63 -12.94 -4.36
C ALA A 30 2.12 -12.74 -4.46
N SER A 31 1.52 -12.07 -3.47
CA SER A 31 0.07 -11.83 -3.43
C SER A 31 -0.40 -10.81 -4.46
N VAL A 32 0.44 -9.82 -4.80
CA VAL A 32 0.15 -8.82 -5.84
C VAL A 32 0.78 -9.17 -7.20
N GLU A 33 1.35 -10.37 -7.34
CA GLU A 33 1.96 -10.92 -8.55
C GLU A 33 3.07 -10.03 -9.16
N ILE A 34 3.94 -9.49 -8.32
CA ILE A 34 5.12 -8.71 -8.75
C ILE A 34 6.42 -9.22 -8.15
N ASP A 35 7.54 -8.70 -8.64
CA ASP A 35 8.85 -8.99 -8.06
C ASP A 35 9.04 -8.27 -6.71
N PRO A 36 9.59 -8.93 -5.66
CA PRO A 36 9.89 -8.31 -4.37
C PRO A 36 10.80 -7.08 -4.48
N SER A 37 11.70 -7.06 -5.46
CA SER A 37 12.58 -5.91 -5.73
C SER A 37 11.80 -4.74 -6.34
N LEU A 38 10.79 -5.03 -7.17
CA LEU A 38 9.89 -4.02 -7.71
C LEU A 38 9.07 -3.42 -6.58
N LEU A 39 8.48 -4.27 -5.72
CA LEU A 39 7.75 -3.85 -4.53
C LEU A 39 8.60 -2.94 -3.64
N ALA A 40 9.86 -3.33 -3.36
CA ALA A 40 10.78 -2.53 -2.55
C ALA A 40 11.13 -1.17 -3.20
N LYS A 41 11.21 -1.08 -4.53
CA LYS A 41 11.39 0.19 -5.25
C LYS A 41 10.15 1.07 -5.14
N ILE A 42 8.96 0.48 -5.19
CA ILE A 42 7.68 1.19 -5.03
C ILE A 42 7.52 1.69 -3.60
N GLU A 43 7.81 0.88 -2.58
CA GLU A 43 7.79 1.29 -1.17
C GLU A 43 8.72 2.47 -0.89
N ARG A 44 9.82 2.58 -1.64
CA ARG A 44 10.78 3.69 -1.57
C ARG A 44 10.47 4.87 -2.51
N ASN A 45 9.33 4.85 -3.21
CA ASN A 45 8.96 5.83 -4.24
C ASN A 45 9.99 6.00 -5.37
N GLN A 46 10.84 5.00 -5.60
CA GLN A 46 11.82 4.99 -6.69
C GLN A 46 11.19 4.59 -8.03
N ARG A 47 10.04 3.90 -7.97
CA ARG A 47 9.29 3.44 -9.14
C ARG A 47 7.81 3.74 -8.93
N GLN A 48 7.17 4.29 -9.96
CA GLN A 48 5.73 4.50 -9.95
C GLN A 48 5.01 3.14 -10.01
N PRO A 49 4.05 2.87 -9.10
CA PRO A 49 3.23 1.67 -9.16
C PRO A 49 2.37 1.68 -10.41
N THR A 50 2.17 0.51 -11.03
CA THR A 50 1.21 0.38 -12.12
C THR A 50 -0.21 0.33 -11.57
N LYS A 51 -1.21 0.70 -12.38
CA LYS A 51 -2.62 0.61 -11.99
C LYS A 51 -3.03 -0.80 -11.53
N HIS A 52 -2.44 -1.83 -12.13
CA HIS A 52 -2.65 -3.22 -11.74
C HIS A 52 -2.16 -3.49 -10.30
N LEU A 53 -0.95 -3.05 -9.98
CA LEU A 53 -0.43 -3.16 -8.62
C LEU A 53 -1.28 -2.39 -7.61
N ILE A 54 -1.72 -1.18 -7.96
CA ILE A 54 -2.56 -0.37 -7.06
C ILE A 54 -3.85 -1.14 -6.74
N LYS A 55 -4.48 -1.74 -7.74
CA LYS A 55 -5.66 -2.61 -7.54
C LYS A 55 -5.33 -3.82 -6.68
N ASN A 56 -4.33 -4.62 -7.06
CA ASN A 56 -3.99 -5.85 -6.33
C ASN A 56 -3.62 -5.55 -4.87
N ALA A 57 -2.89 -4.46 -4.61
CA ALA A 57 -2.55 -4.05 -3.26
C ALA A 57 -3.78 -3.55 -2.49
N ALA A 58 -4.67 -2.78 -3.14
CA ALA A 58 -5.92 -2.33 -2.53
C ALA A 58 -6.82 -3.52 -2.18
N ASP A 59 -6.89 -4.54 -3.05
CA ASP A 59 -7.62 -5.78 -2.82
C ASP A 59 -6.98 -6.60 -1.70
N LEU A 60 -5.65 -6.77 -1.72
CA LEU A 60 -4.89 -7.52 -0.70
C LEU A 60 -5.05 -6.95 0.70
N PHE A 61 -4.93 -5.64 0.84
CA PHE A 61 -5.05 -4.96 2.13
C PHE A 61 -6.47 -4.50 2.43
N ASN A 62 -7.44 -4.82 1.55
CA ASN A 62 -8.81 -4.34 1.58
C ASN A 62 -8.93 -2.84 1.89
N VAL A 63 -8.00 -2.06 1.33
CA VAL A 63 -7.92 -0.61 1.53
C VAL A 63 -8.90 0.00 0.57
N ASN A 64 -10.17 -0.04 0.96
CA ASN A 64 -11.19 0.77 0.33
C ASN A 64 -10.77 2.24 0.52
N GLU A 65 -10.82 3.04 -0.54
CA GLU A 65 -10.65 4.50 -0.56
C GLU A 65 -11.81 5.16 0.23
N LYS A 66 -11.99 4.77 1.50
CA LYS A 66 -13.23 4.98 2.26
C LYS A 66 -12.95 5.26 3.74
N ASN A 67 -11.91 6.04 4.00
CA ASN A 67 -11.80 6.86 5.21
C ASN A 67 -11.57 8.35 4.86
N SER A 68 -12.05 8.78 3.70
CA SER A 68 -12.25 10.17 3.30
C SER A 68 -13.62 10.68 3.77
N SER A 69 -13.97 10.43 5.03
CA SER A 69 -15.22 10.89 5.65
C SER A 69 -14.92 11.64 6.94
N LYS A 70 -14.28 12.81 6.80
CA LYS A 70 -14.41 14.03 7.64
C LYS A 70 -13.29 15.03 7.30
N ILE A 71 -13.37 15.68 6.14
CA ILE A 71 -12.62 16.92 5.85
C ILE A 71 -13.53 17.91 5.10
N PHE A 72 -14.79 18.01 5.51
CA PHE A 72 -15.68 19.10 5.12
C PHE A 72 -16.48 19.50 6.36
N GLU A 73 -15.80 20.19 7.27
CA GLU A 73 -16.37 21.27 8.06
C GLU A 73 -15.29 22.35 8.20
#